data_AF-A0A6J7MYP3-F1
#
_entry.id   AF-A0A6J7MYP3-F1
#
_cell.length_a   1.000
_cell.length_b   1.000
_cell.length_c   1.000
_cell.angle_alpha   90.00
_cell.angle_beta   90.00
_cell.angle_gamma   90.00
#
_symmetry.space_group_name_H-M   'P 1'
#
loop_
_entity.id
_entity.type
_entity.pdbx_description
1 polymer ?
#
loop_
_entity_poly.entity_id
_entity_poly.type
_entity_poly.pdbx_seq_one_letter_code
_entity_poly.pdbx_strand_id
1 'polypeptide(L)'
;MMAVHVGHGLTQVAVMEGRNLIEHYVSRPAEDVSHIHGNIYVGRVQNVLPGMEACFVDIATPKNAVLYAGDVQYDAEDIVERSSERPRIEQILKNKQLILCQVTKNPIGMKGARLTQEVSLPGRFVVLIPNSKTYGISKRLPDDERKRLRSVLDRVKEPEHGLIVRTAAENATEQELRADVQRLNETWRDIERRAEAARRANRAQLLYREPDLAVRVIREEFNADYRSIAIDDRELYEEVRGYIEVMNPELADRVEFYDVEAEGLPLYERFHVHEQLHKALDRKVWLPSGGSLIIEHTEALSVIDVNTGRNVGTSSLEATVLQNNLEAAEEIARQLRLRDIGGIIVIDFIDMEIKENRRKVVEAFRNALSRDKTRSQVFDISELGLVEMTRKRIGEGLLQSFATQCPHCVGRGVGINTGLLD
;
A
#
# COMPACT_ATOMS: atom_id res chain seq x y z
N MET A 1 -10.82 -0.99 -16.08
CA MET A 1 -11.96 -0.42 -15.32
C MET A 1 -11.81 -0.79 -13.86
N MET A 2 -12.48 -0.10 -12.95
CA MET A 2 -12.55 -0.49 -11.55
C MET A 2 -13.98 -0.91 -11.19
N ALA A 3 -14.12 -1.94 -10.37
CA ALA A 3 -15.38 -2.33 -9.75
C ALA A 3 -15.21 -2.27 -8.23
N VAL A 4 -16.08 -1.52 -7.55
CA VAL A 4 -16.01 -1.30 -6.11
C VAL A 4 -17.27 -1.87 -5.47
N HIS A 5 -17.07 -2.90 -4.65
CA HIS A 5 -18.14 -3.58 -3.94
C HIS A 5 -18.08 -3.27 -2.45
N VAL A 6 -19.17 -2.78 -1.88
CA VAL A 6 -19.32 -2.65 -0.42
C VAL A 6 -20.26 -3.74 0.10
N GLY A 7 -19.78 -4.53 1.05
CA GLY A 7 -20.57 -5.63 1.61
C GLY A 7 -19.93 -6.24 2.84
N HIS A 8 -20.75 -6.72 3.76
CA HIS A 8 -20.31 -7.41 4.98
C HIS A 8 -19.29 -6.62 5.84
N GLY A 9 -19.41 -5.29 5.85
CA GLY A 9 -18.48 -4.42 6.59
C GLY A 9 -17.09 -4.34 5.97
N LEU A 10 -16.95 -4.64 4.68
CA LEU A 10 -15.71 -4.49 3.91
C LEU A 10 -16.00 -3.70 2.64
N THR A 11 -15.03 -2.88 2.23
CA THR A 11 -15.00 -2.25 0.92
C THR A 11 -13.94 -2.94 0.09
N GLN A 12 -14.32 -3.43 -1.08
CA GLN A 12 -13.46 -4.15 -1.98
C GLN A 12 -13.29 -3.37 -3.27
N VAL A 13 -12.06 -3.23 -3.76
CA VAL A 13 -11.76 -2.60 -5.05
C VAL A 13 -11.09 -3.63 -5.95
N ALA A 14 -11.75 -3.94 -7.07
CA ALA A 14 -11.24 -4.81 -8.11
C ALA A 14 -10.76 -3.97 -9.31
N VAL A 15 -9.48 -4.12 -9.66
CA VAL A 15 -8.87 -3.45 -10.82
C VAL A 15 -8.80 -4.44 -11.98
N MET A 16 -9.46 -4.09 -13.08
CA MET A 16 -9.67 -4.96 -14.24
C MET A 16 -8.96 -4.43 -15.49
N GLU A 17 -8.21 -5.29 -16.17
CA GLU A 17 -7.67 -5.08 -17.50
C GLU A 17 -8.40 -6.00 -18.49
N GLY A 18 -9.24 -5.40 -19.34
CA GLY A 18 -10.20 -6.17 -20.14
C GLY A 18 -11.16 -6.96 -19.24
N ARG A 19 -11.07 -8.30 -19.29
CA ARG A 19 -11.85 -9.22 -18.44
C ARG A 19 -11.04 -9.80 -17.28
N ASN A 20 -9.75 -9.48 -17.20
CA ASN A 20 -8.84 -10.08 -16.24
C ASN A 20 -8.74 -9.19 -14.99
N LEU A 21 -8.87 -9.81 -13.82
CA LEU A 21 -8.63 -9.20 -12.53
C LEU A 21 -7.11 -9.11 -12.30
N ILE A 22 -6.60 -7.89 -12.17
CA ILE A 22 -5.17 -7.63 -12.03
C ILE A 22 -4.79 -7.33 -10.59
N GLU A 23 -5.61 -6.54 -9.89
CA GLU A 23 -5.38 -6.15 -8.51
C GLU A 23 -6.69 -6.22 -7.72
N HIS A 24 -6.58 -6.56 -6.44
CA HIS A 24 -7.70 -6.56 -5.52
C HIS A 24 -7.26 -5.96 -4.19
N TYR A 25 -8.05 -5.00 -3.71
CA TYR A 25 -7.83 -4.35 -2.44
C TYR A 25 -9.02 -4.61 -1.54
N VAL A 26 -8.74 -4.97 -0.29
CA VAL A 26 -9.75 -5.10 0.76
C VAL A 26 -9.48 -4.05 1.80
N SER A 27 -10.50 -3.27 2.10
CA SER A 27 -10.50 -2.28 3.16
C SER A 27 -11.55 -2.59 4.21
N ARG A 28 -11.20 -2.31 5.45
CA ARG A 28 -12.12 -2.26 6.58
C ARG A 28 -12.47 -0.79 6.84
N PRO A 29 -13.67 -0.49 7.38
CA PRO A 29 -14.11 0.88 7.61
C PRO A 29 -13.08 1.70 8.39
N ALA A 30 -12.88 2.94 7.98
CA ALA A 30 -11.92 3.89 8.60
C ALA A 30 -12.24 4.24 10.08
N GLU A 31 -13.41 3.82 10.58
CA GLU A 31 -13.79 3.92 12.00
C GLU A 31 -13.18 2.83 12.88
N ASP A 32 -12.63 1.78 12.27
CA ASP A 32 -11.95 0.74 13.02
C ASP A 32 -10.69 1.31 13.69
N VAL A 33 -10.67 1.25 15.02
CA VAL A 33 -9.54 1.71 15.83
C VAL A 33 -8.25 0.93 15.57
N SER A 34 -8.33 -0.25 14.92
CA SER A 34 -7.13 -0.95 14.43
C SER A 34 -6.62 -0.44 13.09
N HIS A 35 -7.36 0.38 12.35
CA HIS A 35 -7.00 0.89 11.03
C HIS A 35 -6.93 2.42 11.00
N ILE A 36 -6.04 2.97 11.82
CA ILE A 36 -5.85 4.43 12.00
C ILE A 36 -4.60 4.99 11.31
N HIS A 37 -3.95 4.22 10.43
CA HIS A 37 -2.76 4.65 9.69
C HIS A 37 -3.02 5.93 8.88
N GLY A 38 -2.12 6.92 9.00
CA GLY A 38 -2.22 8.20 8.31
C GLY A 38 -3.03 9.25 9.08
N ASN A 39 -3.85 8.86 10.05
CA ASN A 39 -4.60 9.80 10.89
C ASN A 39 -3.65 10.72 11.68
N ILE A 40 -4.11 11.96 11.87
CA ILE A 40 -3.35 13.02 12.55
C ILE A 40 -4.12 13.43 13.81
N TYR A 41 -3.41 13.52 14.92
CA TYR A 41 -3.95 13.81 16.25
C TYR A 41 -3.18 14.94 16.92
N VAL A 42 -3.86 15.67 17.81
CA VAL A 42 -3.19 16.18 19.00
C VAL A 42 -3.19 15.06 20.04
N GLY A 43 -2.01 14.59 20.43
CA GLY A 43 -1.82 13.58 21.47
C GLY A 43 -1.20 14.17 22.73
N ARG A 44 -1.44 13.54 23.88
CA ARG A 44 -0.84 13.92 25.17
C ARG A 44 0.25 12.94 25.54
N VAL A 45 1.46 13.45 25.78
CA VAL A 45 2.55 12.64 26.32
C VAL A 45 2.17 12.16 27.72
N GLN A 46 2.04 10.86 27.90
CA GLN A 46 1.73 10.24 29.19
C GLN A 46 3.02 10.03 29.98
N ASN A 47 3.96 9.28 29.40
CA ASN A 47 5.23 8.92 30.03
C ASN A 47 6.37 8.99 29.03
N VAL A 48 7.47 9.65 29.40
CA VAL A 48 8.75 9.60 28.67
C VAL A 48 9.63 8.50 29.26
N LEU A 49 10.23 7.67 28.39
CA LEU A 49 11.05 6.51 28.73
C LEU A 49 12.47 6.70 28.16
N PRO A 50 13.39 7.33 28.90
CA PRO A 50 14.76 7.59 28.45
C PRO A 50 15.50 6.33 27.97
N GLY A 51 15.38 5.23 28.73
CA GLY A 51 16.07 3.97 28.42
C GLY A 51 15.64 3.30 27.10
N MET A 52 14.50 3.73 26.53
CA MET A 52 14.00 3.23 25.24
C MET A 52 14.04 4.30 24.14
N GLU A 53 14.51 5.52 24.46
CA GLU A 53 14.42 6.70 23.59
C GLU A 53 13.01 6.84 22.97
N ALA A 54 11.98 6.70 23.81
CA ALA A 54 10.58 6.67 23.39
C ALA A 54 9.63 7.27 24.44
N CYS A 55 8.43 7.66 24.03
CA CYS A 55 7.37 8.10 24.92
C CYS A 55 6.02 7.49 24.55
N PHE A 56 5.18 7.28 25.56
CA PHE A 56 3.80 6.89 25.36
C PHE A 56 2.93 8.14 25.19
N VAL A 57 2.07 8.11 24.19
CA VAL A 57 1.21 9.23 23.81
C VAL A 57 -0.25 8.74 23.79
N ASP A 58 -1.10 9.42 24.54
CA ASP A 58 -2.54 9.24 24.49
C ASP A 58 -3.10 10.06 23.32
N ILE A 59 -3.66 9.37 22.34
CA ILE A 59 -4.28 9.94 21.13
C ILE A 59 -5.80 9.79 21.14
N ALA A 60 -6.41 9.65 22.33
CA ALA A 60 -7.84 9.39 22.51
C ALA A 60 -8.31 8.07 21.87
N THR A 61 -7.47 7.04 21.93
CA THR A 61 -7.79 5.67 21.55
C THR A 61 -7.64 4.73 22.75
N PRO A 62 -8.20 3.50 22.72
CA PRO A 62 -8.12 2.59 23.87
C PRO A 62 -6.70 2.19 24.29
N LYS A 63 -5.70 2.34 23.41
CA LYS A 63 -4.30 1.98 23.66
C LYS A 63 -3.40 3.18 23.41
N ASN A 64 -2.52 3.48 24.37
CA ASN A 64 -1.48 4.49 24.17
C ASN A 64 -0.59 4.12 22.99
N ALA A 65 -0.30 5.11 22.16
CA ALA A 65 0.62 4.99 21.03
C ALA A 65 2.06 5.27 21.48
N VAL A 66 3.03 4.89 20.65
CA VAL A 66 4.47 5.04 20.92
C VAL A 66 5.09 6.02 19.91
N LEU A 67 5.84 6.99 20.41
CA LEU A 67 6.67 7.90 19.62
C LEU A 67 8.13 7.71 20.01
N TYR A 68 9.00 7.49 19.04
CA TYR A 68 10.45 7.32 19.25
C TYR A 68 11.19 8.64 19.03
N ALA A 69 12.33 8.84 19.71
CA ALA A 69 13.15 10.05 19.63
C ALA A 69 13.50 10.45 18.19
N GLY A 70 13.79 9.46 17.33
CA GLY A 70 14.10 9.70 15.91
C GLY A 70 12.94 10.21 15.06
N ASP A 71 11.70 10.13 15.57
CA ASP A 71 10.47 10.57 14.90
C ASP A 71 9.91 11.87 15.55
N VAL A 72 10.66 12.53 16.46
CA VAL A 72 10.28 13.80 17.12
C VAL A 72 10.83 14.98 16.34
N GLN A 73 10.02 16.02 16.14
CA GLN A 73 10.48 17.31 15.61
C GLN A 73 10.79 18.25 16.77
N TYR A 74 11.92 18.94 16.69
CA TYR A 74 12.36 19.90 17.69
C TYR A 74 13.10 21.06 17.04
N ASP A 75 13.03 22.23 17.65
CA ASP A 75 13.91 23.35 17.31
C ASP A 75 15.24 23.16 18.04
N ALA A 76 16.35 23.28 17.31
CA ALA A 76 17.69 23.20 17.89
C ALA A 76 17.99 24.40 18.80
N GLU A 77 17.24 25.49 18.69
CA GLU A 77 17.33 26.65 19.57
C GLU A 77 16.67 26.41 20.94
N ASP A 78 15.70 25.49 21.02
CA ASP A 78 14.99 25.15 22.27
C ASP A 78 15.80 24.20 23.18
N ILE A 79 16.92 23.66 22.70
CA ILE A 79 17.74 22.70 23.45
C ILE A 79 18.89 23.41 24.13
N VAL A 80 18.88 23.37 25.46
CA VAL A 80 19.85 24.05 26.34
C VAL A 80 21.27 23.47 26.21
N GLU A 81 21.40 22.18 25.89
CA GLU A 81 22.68 21.49 25.70
C GLU A 81 22.97 21.24 24.22
N ARG A 82 23.80 22.11 23.62
CA ARG A 82 24.28 21.95 22.25
C ARG A 82 25.45 20.95 22.22
N SER A 83 25.16 19.66 22.29
CA SER A 83 26.14 18.62 21.93
C SER A 83 26.00 18.22 20.46
N SER A 84 27.06 17.64 19.89
CA SER A 84 27.08 17.08 18.53
C SER A 84 26.28 15.78 18.38
N GLU A 85 25.67 15.30 19.46
CA GLU A 85 24.86 14.09 19.50
C GLU A 85 23.37 14.47 19.45
N ARG A 86 22.53 13.57 18.93
CA ARG A 86 21.09 13.81 18.93
C ARG A 86 20.60 13.95 20.38
N PRO A 87 19.78 14.97 20.69
CA PRO A 87 19.23 15.17 22.04
C PRO A 87 18.44 13.94 22.48
N ARG A 88 18.52 13.62 23.77
CA ARG A 88 17.73 12.53 24.35
C ARG A 88 16.27 12.92 24.44
N ILE A 89 15.37 11.93 24.38
CA ILE A 89 13.93 12.23 24.33
C ILE A 89 13.41 13.03 25.55
N GLU A 90 13.98 12.84 26.74
CA GLU A 90 13.62 13.59 27.96
C GLU A 90 14.02 15.06 27.92
N GLN A 91 14.95 15.44 27.04
CA GLN A 91 15.33 16.83 26.81
C GLN A 91 14.34 17.52 25.85
N ILE A 92 13.65 16.74 25.01
CA ILE A 92 12.76 17.24 23.95
C ILE A 92 11.29 17.27 24.41
N LEU A 93 10.84 16.23 25.12
CA LEU A 93 9.44 16.04 25.49
C LEU A 93 9.24 15.97 27.00
N LYS A 94 8.17 16.59 27.47
CA LYS A 94 7.76 16.57 28.89
C LYS A 94 6.46 15.79 29.07
N ASN A 95 6.31 15.17 30.24
CA ASN A 95 5.04 14.54 30.61
C ASN A 95 3.90 15.58 30.58
N LYS A 96 2.73 15.14 30.11
CA LYS A 96 1.51 15.94 29.89
C LYS A 96 1.59 16.97 28.76
N GLN A 97 2.72 17.08 28.05
CA GLN A 97 2.83 17.95 26.87
C GLN A 97 1.86 17.47 25.77
N LEU A 98 1.18 18.42 25.12
CA LEU A 98 0.40 18.16 23.92
C LEU A 98 1.28 18.27 22.69
N ILE A 99 1.21 17.28 21.82
CA ILE A 99 2.02 17.19 20.60
C ILE A 99 1.13 16.88 19.40
N LEU A 100 1.49 17.44 18.24
CA LEU A 100 0.89 17.03 16.97
C LEU A 100 1.60 15.76 16.50
N CYS A 101 0.86 14.73 16.12
CA CYS A 101 1.46 13.50 15.63
C CYS A 101 0.59 12.81 14.57
N GLN A 102 1.24 12.05 13.70
CA GLN A 102 0.62 11.20 12.69
C GLN A 102 0.91 9.73 12.97
N VAL A 103 -0.08 8.86 12.72
CA VAL A 103 0.10 7.42 12.84
C VAL A 103 0.85 6.87 11.62
N THR A 104 1.98 6.20 11.85
CA THR A 104 2.78 5.53 10.81
C THR A 104 2.59 4.02 10.78
N LYS A 105 2.14 3.42 11.89
CA LYS A 105 1.77 1.98 11.95
C LYS A 105 0.54 1.80 12.82
N ASN A 106 -0.39 0.98 12.32
CA ASN A 106 -1.54 0.52 13.07
C ASN A 106 -1.15 -0.20 14.37
N PRO A 107 -2.01 -0.20 15.40
CA PRO A 107 -1.79 -1.01 16.60
C PRO A 107 -1.84 -2.50 16.24
N ILE A 108 -1.00 -3.32 16.88
CA ILE A 108 -0.90 -4.77 16.62
C ILE A 108 -0.96 -5.53 17.95
N GLY A 109 -1.98 -6.38 18.12
CA GLY A 109 -2.16 -7.16 19.33
C GLY A 109 -2.19 -6.25 20.56
N MET A 110 -1.28 -6.43 21.51
CA MET A 110 -1.17 -5.59 22.71
C MET A 110 -0.38 -4.30 22.51
N LYS A 111 0.31 -4.12 21.37
CA LYS A 111 1.12 -2.93 21.08
C LYS A 111 0.24 -1.84 20.48
N GLY A 112 0.34 -0.62 21.02
CA GLY A 112 -0.30 0.56 20.44
C GLY A 112 0.28 0.98 19.10
N ALA A 113 -0.32 1.99 18.50
CA ALA A 113 0.11 2.53 17.21
C ALA A 113 1.51 3.16 17.29
N ARG A 114 2.24 3.23 16.17
CA ARG A 114 3.50 3.99 16.07
C ARG A 114 3.22 5.38 15.51
N LEU A 115 3.84 6.40 16.09
CA LEU A 115 3.66 7.80 15.74
C LEU A 115 4.92 8.41 15.11
N THR A 116 4.71 9.54 14.42
CA THR A 116 5.73 10.51 14.03
C THR A 116 5.21 11.93 14.26
N GLN A 117 6.09 12.90 14.51
CA GLN A 117 5.75 14.32 14.47
C GLN A 117 6.00 14.95 13.10
N GLU A 118 6.74 14.29 12.21
CA GLU A 118 6.85 14.69 10.80
C GLU A 118 5.59 14.28 10.05
N VAL A 119 4.61 15.18 10.03
CA VAL A 119 3.35 14.99 9.30
C VAL A 119 3.61 14.94 7.79
N SER A 120 2.96 14.01 7.11
CA SER A 120 2.94 13.93 5.65
C SER A 120 1.50 13.81 5.15
N LEU A 121 1.15 14.63 4.16
CA LEU A 121 -0.17 14.64 3.53
C LEU A 121 -0.02 14.18 2.07
N PRO A 122 -0.36 12.92 1.76
CA PRO A 122 -0.25 12.40 0.41
C PRO A 122 -1.36 12.95 -0.48
N GLY A 123 -0.98 13.66 -1.52
CA GLY A 123 -1.82 13.94 -2.67
C GLY A 123 -1.67 12.88 -3.76
N ARG A 124 -2.25 13.17 -4.92
CA ARG A 124 -2.16 12.31 -6.10
C ARG A 124 -0.76 12.38 -6.70
N PHE A 125 -0.25 13.58 -6.90
CA PHE A 125 1.01 13.84 -7.60
C PHE A 125 2.14 14.20 -6.64
N VAL A 126 1.82 14.87 -5.53
CA VAL A 126 2.81 15.31 -4.55
C VAL A 126 2.44 14.85 -3.14
N VAL A 127 3.43 14.81 -2.26
CA VAL A 127 3.26 14.65 -0.82
C VAL A 127 3.72 15.94 -0.17
N LEU A 128 2.83 16.61 0.56
CA LEU A 128 3.15 17.80 1.34
C LEU A 128 3.71 17.36 2.69
N ILE A 129 4.83 17.94 3.10
CA ILE A 129 5.43 17.74 4.42
C ILE A 129 5.44 19.10 5.11
N PRO A 130 4.41 19.42 5.92
CA PRO A 130 4.32 20.73 6.54
C PRO A 130 5.51 21.03 7.44
N ASN A 131 5.85 22.32 7.54
CA ASN A 131 6.93 22.83 8.39
C ASN A 131 8.29 22.14 8.18
N SER A 132 8.54 21.69 6.95
CA SER A 132 9.76 20.96 6.58
C SER A 132 10.42 21.58 5.37
N LYS A 133 11.74 21.46 5.28
CA LYS A 133 12.51 21.85 4.09
C LYS A 133 12.69 20.70 3.10
N THR A 134 12.16 19.52 3.42
CA THR A 134 12.27 18.32 2.59
C THR A 134 11.76 18.58 1.18
N TYR A 135 12.62 18.37 0.18
CA TYR A 135 12.27 18.48 -1.23
C TYR A 135 12.82 17.29 -2.00
N GLY A 136 11.95 16.56 -2.70
CA GLY A 136 12.33 15.35 -3.39
C GLY A 136 11.53 15.14 -4.66
N ILE A 137 12.14 14.52 -5.67
CA ILE A 137 11.45 14.09 -6.88
C ILE A 137 11.73 12.58 -7.04
N SER A 138 10.69 11.79 -7.32
CA SER A 138 10.81 10.34 -7.51
C SER A 138 11.93 9.99 -8.49
N LYS A 139 12.80 9.05 -8.09
CA LYS A 139 13.89 8.54 -8.94
C LYS A 139 13.40 7.66 -10.09
N ARG A 140 12.13 7.23 -10.05
CA ARG A 140 11.51 6.43 -11.12
C ARG A 140 11.12 7.28 -12.34
N LEU A 141 11.11 8.61 -12.20
CA LEU A 141 10.77 9.54 -13.29
C LEU A 141 11.99 9.80 -14.20
N PRO A 142 11.79 9.90 -15.52
CA PRO A 142 12.82 10.32 -16.47
C PRO A 142 13.48 11.65 -16.13
N ASP A 143 14.74 11.83 -16.51
CA ASP A 143 15.57 12.99 -16.13
C ASP A 143 15.03 14.34 -16.63
N ASP A 144 14.51 14.37 -17.84
CA ASP A 144 13.82 15.49 -18.47
C ASP A 144 12.54 15.85 -17.70
N GLU A 145 11.76 14.84 -17.34
CA GLU A 145 10.52 15.03 -16.59
C GLU A 145 10.78 15.58 -15.18
N ARG A 146 11.83 15.10 -14.50
CA ARG A 146 12.25 15.65 -13.21
C ARG A 146 12.63 17.13 -13.29
N LYS A 147 13.26 17.56 -14.39
CA LYS A 147 13.61 18.98 -14.60
C LYS A 147 12.35 19.83 -14.82
N ARG A 148 11.41 19.35 -15.63
CA ARG A 148 10.12 20.02 -15.87
C ARG A 148 9.33 20.19 -14.57
N LEU A 149 9.12 19.10 -13.84
CA LEU A 149 8.37 19.08 -12.58
C LEU A 149 9.02 19.98 -11.52
N ARG A 150 10.36 20.01 -11.44
CA ARG A 150 11.07 20.95 -10.55
C ARG A 150 10.73 22.39 -10.87
N SER A 151 10.80 22.79 -12.14
CA SER A 151 10.53 24.16 -12.57
C SER A 151 9.09 24.60 -12.26
N VAL A 152 8.12 23.69 -12.41
CA VAL A 152 6.72 23.97 -12.06
C VAL A 152 6.56 24.12 -10.55
N LEU A 153 7.07 23.16 -9.76
CA LEU A 153 6.85 23.14 -8.32
C LEU A 153 7.57 24.28 -7.59
N ASP A 154 8.71 24.75 -8.08
CA ASP A 154 9.39 25.91 -7.51
C ASP A 154 8.52 27.19 -7.58
N ARG A 155 7.52 27.24 -8.47
CA ARG A 155 6.55 28.36 -8.58
C ARG A 155 5.29 28.17 -7.73
N VAL A 156 4.99 26.93 -7.34
CA VAL A 156 3.73 26.55 -6.68
C VAL A 156 3.94 26.29 -5.18
N LYS A 157 5.14 25.86 -4.80
CA LYS A 157 5.51 25.50 -3.43
C LYS A 157 5.50 26.71 -2.50
N GLU A 158 4.84 26.57 -1.34
CA GLU A 158 4.97 27.53 -0.24
C GLU A 158 6.32 27.33 0.49
N PRO A 159 7.05 28.41 0.85
CA PRO A 159 8.41 28.30 1.41
C PRO A 159 8.50 27.51 2.72
N GLU A 160 7.43 27.51 3.49
CA GLU A 160 7.33 26.92 4.83
C GLU A 160 7.19 25.39 4.80
N HIS A 161 6.82 24.81 3.67
CA HIS A 161 6.47 23.39 3.58
C HIS A 161 7.37 22.64 2.62
N GLY A 162 7.57 21.35 2.89
CA GLY A 162 8.30 20.42 2.06
C GLY A 162 7.38 19.78 1.02
N LEU A 163 7.97 19.32 -0.09
CA LEU A 163 7.22 18.63 -1.15
C LEU A 163 8.03 17.44 -1.69
N ILE A 164 7.36 16.29 -1.83
CA ILE A 164 7.91 15.12 -2.53
C ILE A 164 7.04 14.80 -3.73
N VAL A 165 7.63 14.74 -4.92
CA VAL A 165 6.93 14.41 -6.16
C VAL A 165 6.87 12.89 -6.37
N ARG A 166 5.66 12.37 -6.57
CA ARG A 166 5.36 10.96 -6.81
C ARG A 166 5.56 10.61 -8.29
N THR A 167 5.74 9.32 -8.59
CA THR A 167 5.80 8.83 -9.98
C THR A 167 4.51 9.12 -10.76
N ALA A 168 3.36 9.18 -10.09
CA ALA A 168 2.09 9.53 -10.72
C ALA A 168 2.06 10.95 -11.33
N ALA A 169 3.03 11.81 -11.00
CA ALA A 169 3.17 13.15 -11.57
C ALA A 169 3.75 13.15 -13.00
N GLU A 170 4.15 11.99 -13.53
CA GLU A 170 4.61 11.86 -14.91
C GLU A 170 3.53 12.37 -15.87
N ASN A 171 3.92 13.31 -16.74
CA ASN A 171 3.05 14.01 -17.69
C ASN A 171 1.96 14.89 -17.07
N ALA A 172 1.90 15.04 -15.75
CA ALA A 172 0.92 15.90 -15.09
C ALA A 172 1.12 17.37 -15.53
N THR A 173 0.00 18.03 -15.82
CA THR A 173 -0.02 19.44 -16.21
C THR A 173 0.32 20.34 -15.02
N GLU A 174 0.75 21.58 -15.28
CA GLU A 174 0.98 22.56 -14.21
C GLU A 174 -0.30 22.87 -13.42
N GLN A 175 -1.46 22.86 -14.09
CA GLN A 175 -2.76 23.10 -13.45
C GLN A 175 -3.10 21.99 -12.44
N GLU A 176 -2.94 20.73 -12.84
CA GLU A 176 -3.16 19.56 -11.97
C GLU A 176 -2.23 19.55 -10.76
N LEU A 177 -0.94 19.88 -10.95
CA LEU A 177 0.03 19.97 -9.86
C LEU A 177 -0.32 21.11 -8.90
N ARG A 178 -0.74 22.26 -9.42
CA ARG A 178 -1.16 23.42 -8.63
C ARG A 178 -2.40 23.11 -7.80
N ALA A 179 -3.40 22.46 -8.40
CA ALA A 179 -4.62 22.05 -7.71
C ALA A 179 -4.31 21.06 -6.57
N ASP A 180 -3.44 20.06 -6.80
CA ASP A 180 -3.08 19.09 -5.76
C ASP A 180 -2.32 19.75 -4.59
N VAL A 181 -1.35 20.63 -4.87
CA VAL A 181 -0.63 21.38 -3.82
C VAL A 181 -1.58 22.28 -3.03
N GLN A 182 -2.44 23.05 -3.71
CA GLN A 182 -3.37 23.97 -3.06
C GLN A 182 -4.31 23.23 -2.11
N ARG A 183 -4.89 22.11 -2.55
CA ARG A 183 -5.77 21.27 -1.71
C ARG A 183 -5.05 20.74 -0.46
N LEU A 184 -3.79 20.32 -0.60
CA LEU A 184 -3.00 19.85 0.54
C LEU A 184 -2.71 20.99 1.53
N ASN A 185 -2.43 22.20 1.04
CA ASN A 185 -2.25 23.37 1.90
C ASN A 185 -3.56 23.75 2.62
N GLU A 186 -4.70 23.69 1.95
CA GLU A 186 -6.01 23.92 2.56
C GLU A 186 -6.33 22.88 3.65
N THR A 187 -6.03 21.61 3.38
CA THR A 187 -6.15 20.51 4.34
C THR A 187 -5.25 20.77 5.55
N TRP A 188 -4.00 21.17 5.33
CA TRP A 188 -3.05 21.49 6.40
C TRP A 188 -3.52 22.66 7.26
N ARG A 189 -3.99 23.75 6.65
CA ARG A 189 -4.54 24.92 7.37
C ARG A 189 -5.74 24.52 8.24
N ASP A 190 -6.58 23.57 7.80
CA ASP A 190 -7.66 23.05 8.63
C ASP A 190 -7.15 22.23 9.83
N ILE A 191 -6.15 21.38 9.60
CA ILE A 191 -5.47 20.63 10.67
C ILE A 191 -4.87 21.57 11.70
N GLU A 192 -4.19 22.63 11.28
CA GLU A 192 -3.58 23.62 12.18
C GLU A 192 -4.62 24.34 13.03
N ARG A 193 -5.72 24.81 12.42
CA ARG A 193 -6.83 25.44 13.16
C ARG A 193 -7.41 24.50 14.22
N ARG A 194 -7.65 23.23 13.86
CA ARG A 194 -8.15 22.22 14.79
C ARG A 194 -7.14 21.89 15.89
N ALA A 195 -5.85 21.82 15.55
CA ALA A 195 -4.77 21.57 16.50
C ALA A 195 -4.69 22.70 17.54
N GLU A 196 -4.78 23.95 17.11
CA GLU A 196 -4.77 25.10 18.00
C GLU A 196 -6.00 25.09 18.94
N ALA A 197 -7.19 24.82 18.41
CA ALA A 197 -8.40 24.66 19.22
C ALA A 197 -8.27 23.53 20.26
N ALA A 198 -7.70 22.38 19.89
CA ALA A 198 -7.46 21.26 20.80
C ALA A 198 -6.43 21.60 21.89
N ARG A 199 -5.36 22.32 21.54
CA ARG A 199 -4.36 22.82 22.50
C ARG A 199 -4.98 23.81 23.49
N ARG A 200 -5.79 24.76 23.02
CA ARG A 200 -6.51 25.73 23.88
C ARG A 200 -7.49 25.02 24.84
N ALA A 201 -8.18 24.00 24.36
CA ALA A 201 -9.06 23.17 25.18
C ALA A 201 -8.31 22.14 26.05
N ASN A 202 -6.98 22.10 25.97
CA ASN A 202 -6.12 21.14 26.63
C ASN A 202 -6.63 19.69 26.54
N ARG A 203 -6.93 19.21 25.32
CA ARG A 203 -7.45 17.85 25.07
C ARG A 203 -6.72 17.14 23.93
N ALA A 204 -6.58 15.82 24.05
CA ALA A 204 -6.21 14.97 22.93
C ALA A 204 -7.42 14.80 21.99
N GLN A 205 -7.20 14.83 20.67
CA GLN A 205 -8.28 14.77 19.69
C GLN A 205 -7.75 14.38 18.29
N LEU A 206 -8.58 13.64 17.54
CA LEU A 206 -8.42 13.42 16.10
C LEU A 206 -8.63 14.73 15.33
N LEU A 207 -7.64 15.13 14.53
CA LEU A 207 -7.69 16.34 13.71
C LEU A 207 -8.08 16.04 12.28
N TYR A 208 -7.47 15.00 11.71
CA TYR A 208 -7.66 14.56 10.34
C TYR A 208 -7.67 13.04 10.29
N ARG A 209 -8.64 12.51 9.57
CA ARG A 209 -8.77 11.09 9.26
C ARG A 209 -8.32 10.89 7.81
N GLU A 210 -7.38 9.97 7.61
CA GLU A 210 -7.01 9.58 6.26
C GLU A 210 -8.21 8.84 5.62
N PRO A 211 -8.53 9.11 4.33
CA PRO A 211 -9.60 8.39 3.65
C PRO A 211 -9.40 6.87 3.66
N ASP A 212 -10.50 6.14 3.52
CA ASP A 212 -10.50 4.69 3.38
C ASP A 212 -9.52 4.25 2.25
N LEU A 213 -8.89 3.08 2.40
CA LEU A 213 -8.02 2.50 1.38
C LEU A 213 -8.69 2.49 0.00
N ALA A 214 -10.00 2.22 -0.09
CA ALA A 214 -10.70 2.22 -1.37
C ALA A 214 -10.63 3.59 -2.07
N VAL A 215 -10.95 4.66 -1.34
CA VAL A 215 -10.88 6.05 -1.83
C VAL A 215 -9.44 6.43 -2.16
N ARG A 216 -8.46 5.99 -1.35
CA ARG A 216 -7.04 6.23 -1.59
C ARG A 216 -6.54 5.55 -2.87
N VAL A 217 -6.91 4.29 -3.08
CA VAL A 217 -6.57 3.54 -4.29
C VAL A 217 -7.18 4.24 -5.49
N ILE A 218 -8.47 4.57 -5.47
CA ILE A 218 -9.12 5.29 -6.56
C ILE A 218 -8.42 6.62 -6.85
N ARG A 219 -8.13 7.43 -5.83
CA ARG A 219 -7.38 8.70 -5.98
C ARG A 219 -6.04 8.53 -6.67
N GLU A 220 -5.31 7.47 -6.35
CA GLU A 220 -3.92 7.25 -6.79
C GLU A 220 -3.84 6.51 -8.13
N GLU A 221 -4.83 5.67 -8.42
CA GLU A 221 -4.84 4.78 -9.58
C GLU A 221 -5.70 5.33 -10.72
N PHE A 222 -6.85 5.93 -10.44
CA PHE A 222 -7.81 6.29 -11.48
C PHE A 222 -7.30 7.43 -12.35
N ASN A 223 -7.15 7.19 -13.64
CA ASN A 223 -6.60 8.16 -14.60
C ASN A 223 -7.30 7.98 -15.97
N ALA A 224 -6.83 8.69 -16.99
CA ALA A 224 -7.43 8.66 -18.33
C ALA A 224 -7.42 7.26 -18.99
N ASP A 225 -6.52 6.36 -18.60
CA ASP A 225 -6.43 4.98 -19.11
C ASP A 225 -7.59 4.10 -18.60
N TYR A 226 -8.25 4.51 -17.52
CA TYR A 226 -9.38 3.79 -16.97
C TYR A 226 -10.68 4.21 -17.68
N ARG A 227 -11.37 3.21 -18.24
CA ARG A 227 -12.68 3.39 -18.88
C ARG A 227 -13.74 3.96 -17.93
N SER A 228 -13.91 3.34 -16.76
CA SER A 228 -14.90 3.73 -15.76
C SER A 228 -14.59 3.11 -14.39
N ILE A 229 -15.25 3.63 -13.36
CA ILE A 229 -15.40 3.06 -12.03
C ILE A 229 -16.88 2.75 -11.83
N ALA A 230 -17.23 1.51 -11.53
CA ALA A 230 -18.57 1.12 -11.11
C ALA A 230 -18.57 0.91 -9.59
N ILE A 231 -19.49 1.55 -8.87
CA ILE A 231 -19.59 1.50 -7.40
C ILE A 231 -21.02 1.10 -7.04
N ASP A 232 -21.19 0.04 -6.26
CA ASP A 232 -22.52 -0.48 -5.88
C ASP A 232 -23.07 0.03 -4.54
N ASP A 233 -22.35 0.97 -3.91
CA ASP A 233 -22.77 1.67 -2.71
C ASP A 233 -22.98 3.16 -2.98
N ARG A 234 -24.10 3.69 -2.50
CA ARG A 234 -24.52 5.06 -2.80
C ARG A 234 -23.69 6.11 -2.09
N GLU A 235 -23.35 5.87 -0.82
CA GLU A 235 -22.57 6.82 -0.02
C GLU A 235 -21.15 6.93 -0.57
N LEU A 236 -20.52 5.78 -0.85
CA LEU A 236 -19.19 5.72 -1.44
C LEU A 236 -19.15 6.29 -2.86
N TYR A 237 -20.21 6.07 -3.65
CA TYR A 237 -20.34 6.67 -4.97
C TYR A 237 -20.29 8.21 -4.90
N GLU A 238 -21.08 8.80 -4.00
CA GLU A 238 -21.14 10.26 -3.83
C GLU A 238 -19.80 10.82 -3.31
N GLU A 239 -19.16 10.12 -2.36
CA GLU A 239 -17.83 10.49 -1.85
C GLU A 239 -16.76 10.46 -2.96
N VAL A 240 -16.67 9.35 -3.69
CA VAL A 240 -15.67 9.17 -4.76
C VAL A 240 -15.92 10.14 -5.91
N ARG A 241 -17.18 10.32 -6.33
CA ARG A 241 -17.52 11.25 -7.40
C ARG A 241 -17.20 12.69 -7.01
N GLY A 242 -17.58 13.12 -5.81
CA GLY A 242 -17.26 14.47 -5.32
C GLY A 242 -15.75 14.71 -5.24
N TYR A 243 -14.99 13.69 -4.83
CA TYR A 243 -13.52 13.77 -4.82
C TYR A 243 -12.94 13.91 -6.24
N ILE A 244 -13.39 13.09 -7.20
CA ILE A 244 -12.91 13.15 -8.59
C ILE A 244 -13.35 14.45 -9.28
N GLU A 245 -14.55 14.96 -9.01
CA GLU A 245 -15.04 16.21 -9.58
C GLU A 245 -14.15 17.41 -9.20
N VAL A 246 -13.63 17.43 -7.97
CA VAL A 246 -12.68 18.47 -7.55
C VAL A 246 -11.29 18.28 -8.17
N MET A 247 -10.83 17.03 -8.33
CA MET A 247 -9.46 16.71 -8.72
C MET A 247 -9.24 16.64 -10.23
N ASN A 248 -10.18 16.03 -10.95
CA ASN A 248 -10.16 15.86 -12.38
C ASN A 248 -11.62 15.79 -12.91
N PRO A 249 -12.26 16.96 -13.13
CA PRO A 249 -13.64 17.04 -13.58
C PRO A 249 -13.92 16.21 -14.84
N GLU A 250 -12.95 16.08 -15.75
CA GLU A 250 -13.10 15.31 -17.00
C GLU A 250 -13.30 13.80 -16.77
N LEU A 251 -12.89 13.30 -15.61
CA LEU A 251 -13.07 11.89 -15.24
C LEU A 251 -14.30 11.65 -14.35
N ALA A 252 -14.99 12.70 -13.89
CA ALA A 252 -16.12 12.57 -12.97
C ALA A 252 -17.29 11.80 -13.59
N ASP A 253 -17.56 12.00 -14.89
CA ASP A 253 -18.61 11.29 -15.63
C ASP A 253 -18.33 9.80 -15.83
N ARG A 254 -17.08 9.36 -15.59
CA ARG A 254 -16.68 7.95 -15.65
C ARG A 254 -16.89 7.21 -14.33
N VAL A 255 -17.33 7.92 -13.28
CA VAL A 255 -17.75 7.33 -12.01
C VAL A 255 -19.24 7.03 -12.12
N GLU A 256 -19.58 5.75 -12.13
CA GLU A 256 -20.92 5.22 -12.36
C GLU A 256 -21.45 4.54 -11.10
N PHE A 257 -22.67 4.89 -10.69
CA PHE A 257 -23.38 4.15 -9.65
C PHE A 257 -23.96 2.88 -10.28
N TYR A 258 -23.64 1.73 -9.69
CA TYR A 258 -24.15 0.44 -10.12
C TYR A 258 -25.34 0.06 -9.25
N ASP A 259 -26.53 0.19 -9.81
CA ASP A 259 -27.77 -0.20 -9.14
C ASP A 259 -28.00 -1.71 -9.31
N VAL A 260 -27.75 -2.47 -8.25
CA VAL A 260 -27.89 -3.93 -8.24
C VAL A 260 -29.34 -4.36 -8.52
N GLU A 261 -30.34 -3.60 -8.07
CA GLU A 261 -31.75 -3.92 -8.29
C GLU A 261 -32.14 -3.71 -9.75
N ALA A 262 -31.66 -2.63 -10.36
CA ALA A 262 -31.93 -2.34 -11.77
C ALA A 262 -31.19 -3.28 -12.74
N GLU A 263 -29.95 -3.66 -12.41
CA GLU A 263 -29.10 -4.51 -13.26
C GLU A 263 -29.41 -6.01 -13.10
N GLY A 264 -30.00 -6.42 -11.97
CA GLY A 264 -30.43 -7.80 -11.69
C GLY A 264 -29.32 -8.79 -11.35
N LEU A 265 -28.05 -8.34 -11.30
CA LEU A 265 -26.90 -9.14 -10.87
C LEU A 265 -25.95 -8.29 -10.01
N PRO A 266 -25.32 -8.86 -8.96
CA PRO A 266 -24.27 -8.18 -8.21
C PRO A 266 -23.11 -7.73 -9.10
N LEU A 267 -22.51 -6.59 -8.75
CA LEU A 267 -21.42 -5.98 -9.53
C LEU A 267 -20.29 -6.97 -9.84
N TYR A 268 -19.84 -7.72 -8.83
CA TYR A 268 -18.74 -8.68 -8.98
C TYR A 268 -19.10 -9.92 -9.80
N GLU A 269 -20.37 -10.31 -9.83
CA GLU A 269 -20.84 -11.38 -10.71
C GLU A 269 -20.90 -10.90 -12.16
N ARG A 270 -21.46 -9.70 -12.37
CA ARG A 270 -21.58 -9.05 -13.69
C ARG A 270 -20.22 -8.93 -14.40
N PHE A 271 -19.17 -8.62 -13.65
CA PHE A 271 -17.81 -8.46 -14.18
C PHE A 271 -16.91 -9.70 -13.99
N HIS A 272 -17.46 -10.86 -13.59
CA HIS A 272 -16.72 -12.10 -13.35
C HIS A 272 -15.54 -11.94 -12.37
N VAL A 273 -15.63 -11.00 -11.43
CA VAL A 273 -14.63 -10.77 -10.39
C VAL A 273 -14.68 -11.91 -9.37
N HIS A 274 -15.89 -12.35 -8.99
CA HIS A 274 -16.09 -13.38 -7.98
C HIS A 274 -15.37 -14.70 -8.32
N GLU A 275 -15.52 -15.19 -9.55
CA GLU A 275 -14.86 -16.42 -10.02
C GLU A 275 -13.33 -16.30 -9.98
N GLN A 276 -12.81 -15.13 -10.35
CA GLN A 276 -11.37 -14.88 -10.36
C GLN A 276 -10.79 -14.76 -8.95
N LEU A 277 -11.54 -14.18 -8.00
CA LEU A 277 -11.15 -14.15 -6.59
C LEU A 277 -11.12 -15.55 -5.98
N HIS A 278 -12.12 -16.39 -6.26
CA HIS A 278 -12.11 -17.79 -5.83
C HIS A 278 -10.87 -18.53 -6.34
N LYS A 279 -10.57 -18.40 -7.64
CA LYS A 279 -9.34 -18.95 -8.23
C LYS A 279 -8.06 -18.36 -7.61
N ALA A 280 -8.08 -17.09 -7.20
CA ALA A 280 -6.96 -16.43 -6.55
C ALA A 280 -6.75 -16.83 -5.08
N LEU A 281 -7.74 -17.48 -4.45
CA LEU A 281 -7.57 -18.08 -3.12
C LEU A 281 -6.95 -19.47 -3.18
N ASP A 282 -7.00 -20.14 -4.34
CA ASP A 282 -6.41 -21.47 -4.50
C ASP A 282 -4.89 -21.44 -4.39
N ARG A 283 -4.33 -22.49 -3.77
CA ARG A 283 -2.87 -22.72 -3.69
C ARG A 283 -2.24 -22.91 -5.07
N LYS A 284 -2.99 -23.49 -6.02
CA LYS A 284 -2.52 -23.83 -7.37
C LYS A 284 -3.07 -22.86 -8.40
N VAL A 285 -2.20 -22.28 -9.22
CA VAL A 285 -2.56 -21.41 -10.35
C VAL A 285 -2.16 -22.10 -11.64
N TRP A 286 -3.07 -22.16 -12.61
CA TRP A 286 -2.79 -22.76 -13.92
C TRP A 286 -2.25 -21.71 -14.89
N LEU A 287 -1.22 -22.10 -15.64
CA LEU A 287 -0.65 -21.31 -16.71
C LEU A 287 -1.34 -21.66 -18.05
N PRO A 288 -1.59 -20.68 -18.94
CA PRO A 288 -2.11 -20.91 -20.31
C PRO A 288 -1.52 -22.12 -21.05
N SER A 289 -0.20 -22.36 -20.97
CA SER A 289 0.48 -23.48 -21.64
C SER A 289 0.26 -24.85 -20.98
N GLY A 290 -0.48 -24.89 -19.87
CA GLY A 290 -0.80 -26.10 -19.10
C GLY A 290 0.15 -26.38 -17.93
N GLY A 291 1.16 -25.53 -17.72
CA GLY A 291 1.95 -25.51 -16.48
C GLY A 291 1.17 -25.02 -15.28
N SER A 292 1.80 -24.97 -14.12
CA SER A 292 1.15 -24.43 -12.92
C SER A 292 2.11 -23.87 -11.89
N LEU A 293 1.66 -22.86 -11.16
CA LEU A 293 2.33 -22.32 -10.00
C LEU A 293 1.72 -22.91 -8.73
N ILE A 294 2.55 -23.17 -7.73
CA ILE A 294 2.13 -23.51 -6.37
C ILE A 294 2.60 -22.40 -5.45
N ILE A 295 1.66 -21.68 -4.83
CA ILE A 295 1.96 -20.54 -3.96
C ILE A 295 1.72 -20.93 -2.51
N GLU A 296 2.76 -20.87 -1.67
CA GLU A 296 2.70 -21.22 -0.26
C GLU A 296 3.21 -20.09 0.64
N HIS A 297 2.57 -19.98 1.79
CA HIS A 297 2.95 -19.01 2.82
C HIS A 297 3.50 -19.75 4.03
N THR A 298 4.71 -19.39 4.42
CA THR A 298 5.31 -19.79 5.70
C THR A 298 5.21 -18.63 6.70
N GLU A 299 5.75 -18.82 7.89
CA GLU A 299 5.81 -17.77 8.91
C GLU A 299 6.67 -16.57 8.47
N ALA A 300 7.82 -16.84 7.83
CA ALA A 300 8.82 -15.81 7.52
C ALA A 300 8.79 -15.35 6.06
N LEU A 301 8.45 -16.24 5.14
CA LEU A 301 8.55 -16.00 3.69
C LEU A 301 7.44 -16.70 2.90
N SER A 302 7.23 -16.25 1.66
CA SER A 302 6.34 -16.96 0.71
C SER A 302 7.20 -17.71 -0.31
N VAL A 303 6.78 -18.92 -0.66
CA VAL A 303 7.44 -19.77 -1.66
C VAL A 303 6.53 -19.93 -2.86
N ILE A 304 7.10 -19.83 -4.06
CA ILE A 304 6.37 -20.08 -5.30
C ILE A 304 7.14 -21.11 -6.13
N ASP A 305 6.50 -22.22 -6.43
CA ASP A 305 7.08 -23.33 -7.20
C ASP A 305 6.44 -23.38 -8.60
N VAL A 306 7.28 -23.54 -9.65
CA VAL A 306 6.87 -23.55 -11.05
C VAL A 306 6.92 -24.98 -11.60
N ASN A 307 5.77 -25.50 -11.98
CA ASN A 307 5.65 -26.84 -12.55
C ASN A 307 5.35 -26.78 -14.06
N THR A 308 6.02 -27.66 -14.80
CA THR A 308 5.70 -27.91 -16.22
C THR A 308 4.38 -28.67 -16.35
N GLY A 309 3.66 -28.39 -17.44
CA GLY A 309 2.44 -29.10 -17.81
C GLY A 309 2.72 -30.38 -18.59
N ARG A 310 1.65 -31.09 -18.98
CA ARG A 310 1.74 -32.27 -19.88
C ARG A 310 2.07 -31.92 -21.33
N ASN A 311 2.08 -30.64 -21.70
CA ASN A 311 2.43 -30.18 -23.05
C ASN A 311 3.95 -30.20 -23.22
N VAL A 312 4.50 -31.37 -23.52
CA VAL A 312 5.87 -31.49 -24.04
C VAL A 312 5.78 -31.14 -25.53
N GLY A 313 6.14 -29.91 -25.88
CA GLY A 313 6.14 -29.48 -27.28
C GLY A 313 7.04 -30.35 -28.15
N THR A 314 6.90 -30.27 -29.48
CA THR A 314 7.79 -30.95 -30.44
C THR A 314 9.19 -30.31 -30.55
N SER A 315 9.43 -29.22 -29.82
CA SER A 315 10.70 -28.46 -29.76
C SER A 315 11.66 -29.01 -28.69
N SER A 316 12.87 -28.44 -28.62
CA SER A 316 13.84 -28.80 -27.56
C SER A 316 13.25 -28.57 -26.16
N LEU A 317 13.62 -29.45 -25.22
CA LEU A 317 13.20 -29.38 -23.82
C LEU A 317 13.51 -28.00 -23.21
N GLU A 318 14.72 -27.50 -23.46
CA GLU A 318 15.20 -26.20 -22.97
C GLU A 318 14.34 -25.02 -23.47
N ALA A 319 13.88 -25.04 -24.73
CA ALA A 319 13.00 -23.99 -25.25
C ALA A 319 11.62 -24.02 -24.58
N THR A 320 11.11 -25.23 -24.29
CA THR A 320 9.83 -25.42 -23.60
C THR A 320 9.91 -24.93 -22.14
N VAL A 321 11.02 -25.23 -21.46
CA VAL A 321 11.32 -24.75 -20.10
C VAL A 321 11.40 -23.23 -20.06
N LEU A 322 12.16 -22.62 -20.98
CA LEU A 322 12.28 -21.17 -21.06
C LEU A 322 10.89 -20.53 -21.24
N GLN A 323 10.09 -21.03 -22.18
CA GLN A 323 8.76 -20.48 -22.45
C GLN A 323 7.85 -20.58 -21.22
N ASN A 324 7.87 -21.71 -20.52
CA ASN A 324 7.09 -21.90 -19.30
C ASN A 324 7.54 -20.93 -18.18
N ASN A 325 8.85 -20.77 -17.97
CA ASN A 325 9.37 -19.85 -16.97
C ASN A 325 9.08 -18.37 -17.30
N LEU A 326 9.06 -17.99 -18.58
CA LEU A 326 8.66 -16.63 -18.99
C LEU A 326 7.18 -16.36 -18.68
N GLU A 327 6.32 -17.32 -18.98
CA GLU A 327 4.89 -17.26 -18.65
C GLU A 327 4.65 -17.26 -17.14
N ALA A 328 5.39 -18.10 -16.41
CA ALA A 328 5.38 -18.11 -14.95
C ALA A 328 5.83 -16.77 -14.39
N ALA A 329 6.87 -16.13 -14.94
CA ALA A 329 7.32 -14.83 -14.45
C ALA A 329 6.24 -13.74 -14.57
N GLU A 330 5.52 -13.69 -15.70
CA GLU A 330 4.39 -12.76 -15.88
C GLU A 330 3.24 -13.05 -14.89
N GLU A 331 2.85 -14.32 -14.77
CA GLU A 331 1.76 -14.72 -13.89
C GLU A 331 2.10 -14.55 -12.41
N ILE A 332 3.34 -14.83 -12.00
CA ILE A 332 3.82 -14.58 -10.63
C ILE A 332 3.71 -13.09 -10.32
N ALA A 333 4.19 -12.21 -11.20
CA ALA A 333 4.10 -10.77 -10.99
C ALA A 333 2.64 -10.31 -10.83
N ARG A 334 1.71 -10.89 -11.61
CA ARG A 334 0.27 -10.64 -11.47
C ARG A 334 -0.28 -11.17 -10.14
N GLN A 335 0.05 -12.39 -9.74
CA GLN A 335 -0.42 -13.01 -8.49
C GLN A 335 0.11 -12.26 -7.25
N LEU A 336 1.34 -11.75 -7.28
CA LEU A 336 1.89 -10.93 -6.21
C LEU A 336 1.06 -9.66 -5.97
N ARG A 337 0.57 -9.01 -7.04
CA ARG A 337 -0.32 -7.85 -6.96
C ARG A 337 -1.74 -8.24 -6.53
N LEU A 338 -2.32 -9.24 -7.21
CA LEU A 338 -3.68 -9.70 -6.96
C LEU A 338 -3.90 -10.20 -5.53
N ARG A 339 -2.92 -10.92 -4.97
CA ARG A 339 -3.01 -11.49 -3.61
C ARG A 339 -2.40 -10.58 -2.54
N ASP A 340 -1.85 -9.43 -2.93
CA ASP A 340 -1.01 -8.54 -2.12
C ASP A 340 0.06 -9.29 -1.28
N ILE A 341 0.83 -10.15 -1.94
CA ILE A 341 1.90 -10.92 -1.28
C ILE A 341 3.09 -9.98 -1.04
N GLY A 342 3.57 -9.91 0.20
CA GLY A 342 4.72 -9.07 0.54
C GLY A 342 5.59 -9.68 1.65
N GLY A 343 6.78 -9.12 1.81
CA GLY A 343 7.86 -9.67 2.62
C GLY A 343 8.94 -10.30 1.73
N ILE A 344 9.59 -11.33 2.26
CA ILE A 344 10.55 -12.15 1.52
C ILE A 344 9.77 -13.18 0.69
N ILE A 345 10.08 -13.27 -0.59
CA ILE A 345 9.48 -14.20 -1.53
C ILE A 345 10.62 -14.97 -2.21
N VAL A 346 10.48 -16.29 -2.27
CA VAL A 346 11.40 -17.20 -2.94
C VAL A 346 10.64 -17.88 -4.07
N ILE A 347 11.21 -17.86 -5.27
CA ILE A 347 10.60 -18.44 -6.47
C ILE A 347 11.54 -19.52 -6.99
N ASP A 348 11.01 -20.74 -7.12
CA ASP A 348 11.67 -21.90 -7.69
C ASP A 348 11.22 -22.05 -9.15
N PHE A 349 12.01 -21.48 -10.08
CA PHE A 349 11.78 -21.65 -11.50
C PHE A 349 12.32 -23.01 -11.96
N ILE A 350 11.77 -23.54 -13.04
CA ILE A 350 12.25 -24.80 -13.61
C ILE A 350 13.73 -24.63 -14.03
N ASP A 351 14.56 -25.61 -13.69
CA ASP A 351 16.00 -25.60 -13.97
C ASP A 351 16.31 -25.32 -15.44
N MET A 352 17.24 -24.38 -15.67
CA MET A 352 17.73 -23.99 -16.99
C MET A 352 19.25 -24.13 -17.06
N GLU A 353 19.75 -24.92 -18.01
CA GLU A 353 21.19 -25.11 -18.19
C GLU A 353 21.84 -23.82 -18.73
N ILE A 354 21.16 -23.17 -19.69
CA ILE A 354 21.69 -22.00 -20.40
C ILE A 354 21.60 -20.75 -19.51
N LYS A 355 22.77 -20.15 -19.20
CA LYS A 355 22.86 -18.90 -18.40
C LYS A 355 22.11 -17.73 -19.04
N GLU A 356 22.04 -17.68 -20.36
CA GLU A 356 21.28 -16.65 -21.08
C GLU A 356 19.77 -16.78 -20.85
N ASN A 357 19.24 -18.00 -20.77
CA ASN A 357 17.82 -18.26 -20.49
C ASN A 357 17.44 -17.77 -19.09
N ARG A 358 18.30 -18.07 -18.09
CA ARG A 358 18.18 -17.52 -16.73
C ARG A 358 18.07 -16.01 -16.71
N ARG A 359 18.93 -15.30 -17.47
CA ARG A 359 18.89 -13.83 -17.57
C ARG A 359 17.58 -13.33 -18.19
N LYS A 360 17.12 -13.98 -19.27
CA LYS A 360 15.85 -13.63 -19.94
C LYS A 360 14.65 -13.74 -18.99
N VAL A 361 14.58 -14.80 -18.18
CA VAL A 361 13.51 -14.98 -17.20
C VAL A 361 13.53 -13.89 -16.12
N VAL A 362 14.71 -13.58 -15.55
CA VAL A 362 14.83 -12.52 -14.54
C VAL A 362 14.49 -11.15 -15.12
N GLU A 363 14.90 -10.87 -16.36
CA GLU A 363 14.57 -9.61 -17.05
C GLU A 363 13.07 -9.50 -17.34
N ALA A 364 12.45 -10.56 -17.86
CA ALA A 364 11.00 -10.64 -18.04
C ALA A 364 10.25 -10.43 -16.72
N PHE A 365 10.74 -11.04 -15.63
CA PHE A 365 10.15 -10.87 -14.30
C PHE A 365 10.26 -9.43 -13.79
N ARG A 366 11.43 -8.79 -13.94
CA ARG A 366 11.64 -7.37 -13.60
C ARG A 366 10.72 -6.46 -14.43
N ASN A 367 10.55 -6.75 -15.71
CA ASN A 367 9.65 -6.00 -16.60
C ASN A 367 8.18 -6.19 -16.18
N ALA A 368 7.75 -7.40 -15.83
CA ALA A 368 6.39 -7.66 -15.35
C ALA A 368 6.12 -6.98 -14.00
N LEU A 369 7.12 -6.92 -13.12
CA LEU A 369 7.07 -6.20 -11.84
C LEU A 369 7.14 -4.67 -11.98
N SER A 370 7.60 -4.13 -13.11
CA SER A 370 7.63 -2.67 -13.33
C SER A 370 6.23 -2.06 -13.32
N ARG A 371 5.21 -2.86 -13.64
CA ARG A 371 3.78 -2.50 -13.53
C ARG A 371 3.29 -2.47 -12.08
N ASP A 372 4.03 -3.07 -11.14
CA ASP A 372 3.71 -3.02 -9.71
C ASP A 372 4.24 -1.72 -9.11
N LYS A 373 3.33 -0.91 -8.56
CA LYS A 373 3.69 0.33 -7.88
C LYS A 373 4.41 0.09 -6.56
N THR A 374 4.21 -1.08 -5.97
CA THR A 374 4.83 -1.51 -4.71
C THR A 374 6.33 -1.60 -4.88
N ARG A 375 7.08 -1.09 -3.89
CA ARG A 375 8.53 -1.21 -3.93
C ARG A 375 8.91 -2.68 -3.80
N SER A 376 9.59 -3.19 -4.82
CA SER A 376 10.16 -4.52 -4.87
C SER A 376 11.67 -4.46 -5.20
N GLN A 377 12.38 -5.50 -4.81
CA GLN A 377 13.78 -5.72 -5.17
C GLN A 377 13.95 -7.19 -5.51
N VAL A 378 14.48 -7.46 -6.70
CA VAL A 378 14.63 -8.82 -7.26
C VAL A 378 16.11 -9.10 -7.48
N PHE A 379 16.60 -10.18 -6.88
CA PHE A 379 17.96 -10.67 -7.08
C PHE A 379 18.03 -11.59 -8.30
N ASP A 380 19.25 -11.85 -8.79
CA ASP A 380 19.44 -12.81 -9.88
C ASP A 380 19.23 -14.25 -9.38
N ILE A 381 19.06 -15.19 -10.31
CA ILE A 381 18.95 -16.63 -9.98
C ILE A 381 20.22 -17.09 -9.25
N SER A 382 20.03 -17.62 -8.04
CA SER A 382 21.08 -18.18 -7.21
C SER A 382 21.69 -19.46 -7.82
N GLU A 383 22.78 -19.94 -7.23
CA GLU A 383 23.38 -21.22 -7.60
C GLU A 383 22.45 -22.41 -7.32
N LEU A 384 21.47 -22.25 -6.44
CA LEU A 384 20.44 -23.23 -6.13
C LEU A 384 19.24 -23.19 -7.08
N GLY A 385 19.25 -22.34 -8.11
CA GLY A 385 18.12 -22.20 -9.06
C GLY A 385 17.01 -21.24 -8.58
N LEU A 386 17.09 -20.77 -7.35
CA LEU A 386 16.06 -19.91 -6.74
C LEU A 386 16.23 -18.43 -7.09
N VAL A 387 15.11 -17.73 -7.28
CA VAL A 387 15.05 -16.27 -7.29
C VAL A 387 14.54 -15.77 -5.95
N GLU A 388 15.32 -14.88 -5.35
CA GLU A 388 14.95 -14.19 -4.11
C GLU A 388 14.46 -12.78 -4.44
N MET A 389 13.38 -12.36 -3.76
CA MET A 389 12.93 -10.98 -3.85
C MET A 389 12.33 -10.49 -2.53
N THR A 390 12.29 -9.17 -2.40
CA THR A 390 11.49 -8.51 -1.38
C THR A 390 10.42 -7.64 -2.02
N ARG A 391 9.22 -7.63 -1.45
CA ARG A 391 8.12 -6.73 -1.85
C ARG A 391 7.53 -6.09 -0.59
N LYS A 392 7.38 -4.76 -0.58
CA LYS A 392 6.79 -4.05 0.56
C LYS A 392 5.35 -4.54 0.80
N ARG A 393 4.95 -4.78 2.05
CA ARG A 393 3.55 -5.06 2.41
C ARG A 393 2.73 -3.77 2.41
N ILE A 394 1.60 -3.75 1.71
CA ILE A 394 0.67 -2.60 1.66
C ILE A 394 -0.56 -2.87 2.53
N GLY A 395 -1.15 -4.06 2.43
CA GLY A 395 -2.27 -4.54 3.23
C GLY A 395 -1.98 -5.88 3.93
N GLU A 396 -3.05 -6.56 4.33
CA GLU A 396 -2.99 -7.85 5.03
C GLU A 396 -2.77 -9.04 4.08
N GLY A 397 -3.11 -8.89 2.80
CA GLY A 397 -3.14 -9.96 1.81
C GLY A 397 -4.55 -10.51 1.59
N LEU A 398 -4.79 -11.07 0.40
CA LEU A 398 -6.10 -11.62 0.02
C LEU A 398 -6.51 -12.76 0.95
N LEU A 399 -5.63 -13.76 1.13
CA LEU A 399 -5.94 -14.94 1.94
C LEU A 399 -6.24 -14.57 3.39
N GLN A 400 -5.43 -13.69 3.99
CA GLN A 400 -5.62 -13.23 5.36
C GLN A 400 -6.92 -12.45 5.55
N SER A 401 -7.37 -11.74 4.51
CA SER A 401 -8.62 -10.98 4.55
C SER A 401 -9.86 -11.88 4.55
N PHE A 402 -9.78 -13.06 3.94
CA PHE A 402 -10.92 -13.98 3.76
C PHE A 402 -10.82 -15.30 4.53
N ALA A 403 -9.70 -15.61 5.18
CA ALA A 403 -9.48 -16.87 5.87
C ALA A 403 -9.24 -16.69 7.38
N THR A 404 -9.82 -17.62 8.15
CA THR A 404 -9.50 -17.81 9.57
C THR A 404 -8.63 -19.05 9.74
N GLN A 405 -7.81 -19.07 10.80
CA GLN A 405 -6.98 -20.25 11.10
C GLN A 405 -7.85 -21.48 11.34
N CYS A 406 -7.48 -22.61 10.73
CA CYS A 406 -8.19 -23.87 10.90
C CYS A 406 -8.13 -24.33 12.37
N PRO A 407 -9.27 -24.60 13.04
CA PRO A 407 -9.28 -24.97 14.46
C PRO A 407 -8.70 -26.38 14.72
N HIS A 408 -8.66 -27.25 13.71
CA HIS A 408 -8.19 -28.63 13.86
C HIS A 408 -6.67 -28.75 13.78
N CYS A 409 -6.07 -28.21 12.71
CA CYS A 409 -4.63 -28.31 12.48
C CYS A 409 -3.87 -27.05 12.90
N VAL A 410 -4.56 -26.01 13.36
CA VAL A 410 -3.97 -24.72 13.75
C VAL A 410 -3.12 -24.14 12.61
N GLY A 411 -3.58 -24.34 11.37
CA GLY A 411 -2.89 -23.90 10.15
C GLY A 411 -1.77 -24.83 9.64
N ARG A 412 -1.53 -26.00 10.26
CA ARG A 412 -0.46 -26.93 9.83
C ARG A 412 -0.77 -27.73 8.56
N GLY A 413 -2.04 -27.92 8.21
CA GLY A 413 -2.45 -28.67 7.02
C GLY A 413 -2.18 -30.18 7.03
N VAL A 414 -1.74 -30.77 8.16
CA VAL A 414 -1.42 -32.20 8.27
C VAL A 414 -2.31 -32.93 9.28
N GLY A 415 -2.71 -34.15 8.93
CA GLY A 415 -3.33 -35.09 9.87
C GLY A 415 -2.25 -35.86 10.63
N ILE A 416 -2.15 -35.63 11.93
CA ILE A 416 -1.19 -36.34 12.78
C ILE A 416 -1.83 -37.64 13.25
N ASN A 417 -1.27 -38.78 12.88
CA ASN A 417 -1.67 -40.06 13.46
C ASN A 417 -0.92 -40.26 14.78
N THR A 418 -1.56 -39.87 15.89
CA THR A 418 -0.97 -39.99 17.24
C THR A 418 -0.84 -41.43 17.70
N GLY A 419 -1.58 -42.39 17.12
CA GLY A 419 -1.42 -43.82 17.43
C GLY A 419 -0.14 -44.44 16.87
N LEU A 420 0.68 -43.67 16.13
CA LEU A 420 2.07 -44.04 15.80
C LEU A 420 3.08 -43.56 16.85
N LEU A 421 2.64 -42.78 17.84
CA LEU A 421 3.48 -42.30 18.95
C LEU A 421 3.34 -43.18 20.20
N ASP A 422 2.30 -44.01 20.25
CA ASP A 422 2.08 -45.07 21.24
C ASP A 422 2.66 -46.40 20.71
#